data_AF-A0A2W0BMI4-F1
#
_entry.id   AF-A0A2W0BMI4-F1
#
_cell.length_a   1.000
_cell.length_b   1.000
_cell.length_c   1.000
_cell.angle_alpha   90.00
_cell.angle_beta   90.00
_cell.angle_gamma   90.00
#
_symmetry.space_group_name_H-M   'P 1'
#
loop_
_entity.id
_entity.type
_entity.pdbx_description
1 polymer ?
#
loop_
_entity_poly.entity_id
_entity_poly.type
_entity_poly.pdbx_seq_one_letter_code
_entity_poly.pdbx_strand_id
1 'polypeptide(L)'
;MLQKLQAARQERKKQTEAVGAALQEKLAPALQFSISELQIALFIKVQKAISGAKLFADDERHTYLGTIEDEFAADSIFNEFGTHGSPFSSDSIWNEFGDFGGEFSSESPFNQFSLSPPLIVKNDKIIARLTVSKFVQGSIDSNWLKSNFKY
;
A
#
# COMPACT_ATOMS: atom_id res chain seq x y z
N MET A 1 10.25 -10.45 40.13
CA MET A 1 10.14 -9.72 38.84
C MET A 1 10.76 -10.51 37.68
N LEU A 2 11.99 -11.02 37.81
CA LEU A 2 12.71 -11.73 36.74
C LEU A 2 12.01 -13.03 36.24
N GLN A 3 11.46 -13.85 37.13
CA GLN A 3 10.75 -15.08 36.75
C GLN A 3 9.46 -14.81 35.95
N LYS A 4 8.69 -13.78 36.35
CA LYS A 4 7.49 -13.34 35.59
C LYS A 4 7.86 -12.87 34.19
N LEU A 5 8.99 -12.17 34.04
CA LEU A 5 9.51 -11.74 32.75
C LEU A 5 9.97 -12.92 31.88
N GLN A 6 10.62 -13.93 32.47
CA GLN A 6 11.05 -15.13 31.77
C GLN A 6 9.85 -15.97 31.29
N ALA A 7 8.83 -16.16 32.14
CA ALA A 7 7.60 -16.85 31.77
C ALA A 7 6.89 -16.16 30.60
N ALA A 8 6.74 -14.83 30.66
CA ALA A 8 6.13 -14.04 29.59
C ALA A 8 6.92 -14.12 28.27
N ARG A 9 8.27 -14.22 28.32
CA ARG A 9 9.09 -14.42 27.11
C ARG A 9 8.89 -15.80 26.49
N GLN A 10 8.81 -16.84 27.32
CA GLN A 10 8.56 -18.22 26.85
C GLN A 10 7.17 -18.37 26.24
N GLU A 11 6.16 -17.73 26.85
CA GLU A 11 4.79 -17.75 26.34
C GLU A 11 4.68 -17.01 25.00
N ARG A 12 5.30 -15.83 24.87
CA ARG A 12 5.40 -15.15 23.57
C ARG A 12 6.09 -15.99 22.52
N LYS A 13 7.20 -16.66 22.86
CA LYS A 13 7.92 -17.54 21.93
C LYS A 13 7.02 -18.67 21.42
N LYS A 14 6.31 -19.36 22.33
CA LYS A 14 5.34 -20.40 21.97
C LYS A 14 4.22 -19.86 21.07
N GLN A 15 3.71 -18.67 21.37
CA GLN A 15 2.70 -18.01 20.53
C GLN A 15 3.24 -17.68 19.13
N THR A 16 4.45 -17.13 19.03
CA THR A 16 5.09 -16.85 17.72
C THR A 16 5.29 -18.12 16.91
N GLU A 17 5.76 -19.20 17.54
CA GLU A 17 5.94 -20.51 16.88
C GLU A 17 4.60 -21.09 16.42
N ALA A 18 3.55 -21.02 17.25
CA ALA A 18 2.21 -21.49 16.89
C ALA A 18 1.61 -20.68 15.72
N VAL A 19 1.76 -19.36 15.72
CA VAL A 19 1.33 -18.50 14.60
C VAL A 19 2.09 -18.85 13.32
N GLY A 20 3.41 -19.09 13.41
CA GLY A 20 4.23 -19.51 12.29
C GLY A 20 3.78 -20.85 11.70
N ALA A 21 3.55 -21.85 12.55
CA ALA A 21 3.08 -23.18 12.13
C ALA A 21 1.69 -23.12 11.47
N ALA A 22 0.75 -22.37 12.07
CA ALA A 22 -0.58 -22.18 11.50
C ALA A 22 -0.55 -21.46 10.14
N LEU A 23 0.34 -20.47 9.99
CA LEU A 23 0.52 -19.78 8.71
C LEU A 23 1.14 -20.72 7.66
N GLN A 24 2.11 -21.54 8.05
CA GLN A 24 2.75 -22.51 7.16
C GLN A 24 1.75 -23.56 6.67
N GLU A 25 0.88 -24.07 7.54
CA GLU A 25 -0.21 -24.98 7.16
C GLU A 25 -1.16 -24.31 6.17
N LYS A 26 -1.61 -23.08 6.48
CA LYS A 26 -2.50 -22.30 5.61
C LYS A 26 -1.89 -22.01 4.24
N LEU A 27 -0.59 -21.78 4.18
CA LEU A 27 0.14 -21.47 2.94
C LEU A 27 0.71 -22.71 2.24
N ALA A 28 0.59 -23.91 2.80
CA ALA A 28 1.14 -25.14 2.22
C ALA A 28 0.77 -25.37 0.74
N PRO A 29 -0.46 -25.07 0.27
CA PRO A 29 -0.78 -25.16 -1.16
C PRO A 29 0.00 -24.15 -2.01
N ALA A 30 0.23 -22.93 -1.48
CA ALA A 30 0.97 -21.90 -2.19
C ALA A 30 2.47 -22.22 -2.30
N LEU A 31 3.04 -22.94 -1.32
CA LEU A 31 4.45 -23.34 -1.32
C LEU A 31 4.81 -24.35 -2.43
N GLN A 32 3.84 -24.89 -3.15
CA GLN A 32 4.06 -25.78 -4.31
C GLN A 32 4.44 -25.02 -5.58
N PHE A 33 4.09 -23.73 -5.66
CA PHE A 33 4.40 -22.88 -6.80
C PHE A 33 5.87 -22.42 -6.75
N SER A 34 6.46 -22.23 -7.92
CA SER A 34 7.75 -21.56 -8.05
C SER A 34 7.68 -20.11 -7.57
N ILE A 35 8.83 -19.54 -7.22
CA ILE A 35 8.93 -18.12 -6.83
C ILE A 35 8.34 -17.21 -7.92
N SER A 36 8.60 -17.50 -9.19
CA SER A 36 8.08 -16.73 -10.32
C SER A 36 6.55 -16.75 -10.39
N GLU A 37 5.94 -17.93 -10.21
CA GLU A 37 4.48 -18.06 -10.18
C GLU A 37 3.87 -17.33 -8.99
N LEU A 38 4.52 -17.36 -7.82
CA LEU A 38 4.06 -16.62 -6.64
C LEU A 38 4.16 -15.11 -6.84
N GLN A 39 5.20 -14.61 -7.51
CA GLN A 39 5.32 -13.20 -7.87
C GLN A 39 4.19 -12.76 -8.80
N ILE A 40 3.88 -13.57 -9.82
CA ILE A 40 2.76 -13.32 -10.74
C ILE A 40 1.42 -13.38 -9.99
N ALA A 41 1.23 -14.37 -9.10
CA ALA A 41 0.01 -14.51 -8.32
C ALA A 41 -0.21 -13.31 -7.39
N LEU A 42 0.86 -12.82 -6.75
CA LEU A 42 0.83 -11.61 -5.93
C LEU A 42 0.45 -10.39 -6.78
N PHE A 43 1.11 -10.23 -7.93
CA PHE A 43 0.80 -9.15 -8.88
C PHE A 43 -0.69 -9.14 -9.25
N ILE A 44 -1.22 -10.27 -9.73
CA ILE A 44 -2.63 -10.41 -10.12
C ILE A 44 -3.55 -10.11 -8.94
N LYS A 45 -3.20 -10.61 -7.75
CA LYS A 45 -4.00 -10.41 -6.53
C LYS A 45 -4.09 -8.93 -6.16
N VAL A 46 -2.96 -8.23 -6.15
CA VAL A 46 -2.92 -6.80 -5.83
C VAL A 46 -3.62 -5.99 -6.90
N GLN A 47 -3.32 -6.21 -8.19
CA GLN A 47 -3.96 -5.50 -9.30
C GLN A 47 -5.49 -5.62 -9.23
N LYS A 48 -6.03 -6.84 -9.04
CA LYS A 48 -7.48 -7.05 -8.90
C LYS A 48 -8.07 -6.36 -7.67
N ALA A 49 -7.32 -6.32 -6.57
CA ALA A 49 -7.77 -5.66 -5.35
C ALA A 49 -7.95 -4.15 -5.58
N ILE A 50 -7.00 -3.49 -6.26
CA ILE A 50 -6.95 -2.02 -6.32
C ILE A 50 -7.36 -1.39 -7.65
N SER A 51 -7.45 -2.14 -8.75
CA SER A 51 -7.90 -1.58 -10.04
C SER A 51 -9.30 -0.96 -9.90
N GLY A 52 -9.47 0.26 -10.39
CA GLY A 52 -10.69 1.07 -10.23
C GLY A 52 -10.91 1.63 -8.82
N ALA A 53 -9.95 1.48 -7.90
CA ALA A 53 -10.01 2.15 -6.61
C ALA A 53 -9.71 3.64 -6.78
N LYS A 54 -10.26 4.44 -5.86
CA LYS A 54 -10.03 5.87 -5.76
C LYS A 54 -8.97 6.13 -4.69
N LEU A 55 -8.17 7.16 -4.90
CA LEU A 55 -7.20 7.64 -3.94
C LEU A 55 -7.71 8.93 -3.29
N PHE A 56 -7.55 9.04 -1.98
CA PHE A 56 -7.87 10.24 -1.21
C PHE A 56 -6.71 10.57 -0.27
N ALA A 57 -6.39 11.84 -0.09
CA ALA A 57 -5.52 12.28 1.00
C ALA A 57 -6.16 11.96 2.35
N ASP A 58 -5.36 11.76 3.39
CA ASP A 58 -5.84 11.60 4.77
C ASP A 58 -5.83 12.95 5.49
N ASP A 59 -6.27 13.98 4.76
CA ASP A 59 -6.45 15.34 5.23
C ASP A 59 -7.90 15.57 5.70
N GLU A 60 -8.17 16.72 6.32
CA GLU A 60 -9.51 17.03 6.82
C GLU A 60 -10.59 17.04 5.72
N ARG A 61 -10.18 17.31 4.48
CA ARG A 61 -11.09 17.45 3.33
C ARG A 61 -11.31 16.13 2.59
N HIS A 62 -10.52 15.10 2.88
CA HIS A 62 -10.42 13.90 2.09
C HIS A 62 -10.24 14.26 0.61
N THR A 63 -9.19 15.03 0.31
CA THR A 63 -8.91 15.55 -1.03
C THR A 63 -8.79 14.39 -2.02
N TYR A 64 -9.54 14.43 -3.13
CA TYR A 64 -9.51 13.41 -4.15
C TYR A 64 -8.22 13.49 -4.98
N LEU A 65 -7.52 12.36 -5.10
CA LEU A 65 -6.21 12.27 -5.73
C LEU A 65 -6.21 11.41 -7.02
N GLY A 66 -7.38 11.00 -7.51
CA GLY A 66 -7.54 10.26 -8.76
C GLY A 66 -7.94 8.78 -8.60
N THR A 67 -7.97 8.07 -9.73
CA THR A 67 -8.28 6.63 -9.82
C THR A 67 -7.03 5.78 -10.13
N ILE A 68 -7.02 4.55 -9.64
CA ILE A 68 -6.01 3.53 -9.98
C ILE A 68 -6.50 2.76 -11.22
N GLU A 69 -6.29 3.34 -12.40
CA GLU A 69 -6.77 2.86 -13.70
C GLU A 69 -5.68 2.97 -14.77
N ASP A 70 -5.98 2.73 -16.04
CA ASP A 70 -5.00 2.85 -17.12
C ASP A 70 -4.61 4.32 -17.41
N GLU A 71 -3.55 4.51 -18.19
CA GLU A 71 -3.05 5.85 -18.54
C GLU A 71 -3.98 6.65 -19.45
N PHE A 72 -5.01 6.01 -20.04
CA PHE A 72 -5.96 6.66 -20.94
C PHE A 72 -7.19 7.21 -20.19
N ALA A 73 -7.46 6.71 -18.99
CA ALA A 73 -8.53 7.24 -18.15
C ALA A 73 -8.21 8.67 -17.66
N ALA A 74 -9.20 9.56 -17.75
CA ALA A 74 -9.02 10.99 -17.50
C ALA A 74 -8.60 11.31 -16.05
N ASP A 75 -9.17 10.60 -15.08
CA ASP A 75 -8.89 10.78 -13.64
C ASP A 75 -7.77 9.87 -13.12
N SER A 76 -7.14 9.08 -14.00
CA SER A 76 -6.15 8.10 -13.59
C SER A 76 -4.89 8.76 -13.04
N ILE A 77 -4.38 8.22 -11.94
CA ILE A 77 -3.07 8.58 -11.42
C ILE A 77 -1.94 8.17 -12.38
N PHE A 78 -2.20 7.37 -13.41
CA PHE A 78 -1.18 6.99 -14.39
C PHE A 78 -1.27 7.78 -15.70
N ASN A 79 -2.26 8.67 -15.82
CA ASN A 79 -2.37 9.57 -16.95
C ASN A 79 -1.44 10.78 -16.74
N GLU A 80 -0.22 10.71 -17.29
CA GLU A 80 0.81 11.76 -17.14
C GLU A 80 0.40 13.12 -17.74
N PHE A 81 -0.65 13.16 -18.56
CA PHE A 81 -1.23 14.38 -19.11
C PHE A 81 -2.47 14.88 -18.35
N GLY A 82 -2.99 14.08 -17.41
CA GLY A 82 -4.16 14.40 -16.59
C GLY A 82 -3.80 15.07 -15.25
N THR A 83 -4.82 15.61 -14.57
CA THR A 83 -4.64 16.32 -13.30
C THR A 83 -4.03 15.46 -12.19
N HIS A 84 -4.37 14.17 -12.13
CA HIS A 84 -3.97 13.30 -11.03
C HIS A 84 -2.71 12.47 -11.31
N GLY A 85 -2.36 12.29 -12.59
CA GLY A 85 -1.16 11.56 -12.99
C GLY A 85 0.02 12.43 -13.39
N SER A 86 -0.21 13.71 -13.73
CA SER A 86 0.87 14.59 -14.16
C SER A 86 1.87 14.90 -13.03
N PRO A 87 3.18 14.79 -13.25
CA PRO A 87 4.19 15.15 -12.24
C PRO A 87 4.28 16.65 -11.97
N PHE A 88 3.54 17.48 -12.73
CA PHE A 88 3.53 18.94 -12.57
C PHE A 88 2.26 19.48 -11.90
N SER A 89 1.26 18.62 -11.66
CA SER A 89 0.00 19.01 -11.03
C SER A 89 0.13 19.07 -9.51
N SER A 90 -0.53 20.04 -8.86
CA SER A 90 -0.61 20.10 -7.39
C SER A 90 -1.37 18.92 -6.78
N ASP A 91 -2.31 18.35 -7.53
CA ASP A 91 -3.25 17.33 -7.06
C ASP A 91 -2.77 15.90 -7.41
N SER A 92 -1.52 15.78 -7.86
CA SER A 92 -0.90 14.53 -8.25
C SER A 92 0.07 14.04 -7.18
N ILE A 93 -0.03 12.76 -6.85
CA ILE A 93 0.93 12.10 -5.97
C ILE A 93 2.32 11.96 -6.60
N TRP A 94 2.44 12.15 -7.92
CA TRP A 94 3.72 12.05 -8.63
C TRP A 94 4.46 13.38 -8.72
N ASN A 95 3.88 14.46 -8.21
CA ASN A 95 4.57 15.74 -8.09
C ASN A 95 5.43 15.76 -6.82
N GLU A 96 6.74 15.57 -7.00
CA GLU A 96 7.74 15.53 -5.92
C GLU A 96 7.88 16.86 -5.16
N PHE A 97 7.31 17.95 -5.70
CA PHE A 97 7.28 19.27 -5.06
C PHE A 97 5.88 19.65 -4.55
N GLY A 98 4.88 18.78 -4.74
CA GLY A 98 3.50 19.02 -4.34
C GLY A 98 3.16 18.46 -2.96
N ASP A 99 2.03 18.91 -2.42
CA ASP A 99 1.55 18.51 -1.08
C ASP A 99 1.26 17.00 -0.98
N PHE A 100 0.90 16.35 -2.08
CA PHE A 100 0.53 14.93 -2.09
C PHE A 100 1.62 14.00 -2.64
N GLY A 101 2.74 14.53 -3.15
CA GLY A 101 3.84 13.74 -3.71
C GLY A 101 5.20 14.00 -3.08
N GLY A 102 5.39 15.14 -2.41
CA GLY A 102 6.69 15.50 -1.83
C GLY A 102 7.11 14.61 -0.66
N GLU A 103 8.39 14.21 -0.64
CA GLU A 103 8.93 13.24 0.32
C GLU A 103 8.87 13.69 1.80
N PHE A 104 8.63 14.98 2.05
CA PHE A 104 8.51 15.55 3.38
C PHE A 104 7.07 15.86 3.81
N SER A 105 6.09 15.71 2.91
CA SER A 105 4.68 15.97 3.23
C SER A 105 4.08 14.83 4.04
N SER A 106 3.24 15.15 5.03
CA SER A 106 2.54 14.13 5.84
C SER A 106 1.59 13.29 5.00
N GLU A 107 0.98 13.90 3.98
CA GLU A 107 -0.01 13.27 3.10
C GLU A 107 0.62 12.57 1.88
N SER A 108 1.95 12.59 1.77
CA SER A 108 2.63 11.97 0.66
C SER A 108 2.80 10.47 0.86
N PRO A 109 2.50 9.65 -0.18
CA PRO A 109 2.78 8.23 -0.16
C PRO A 109 4.30 7.95 -0.26
N PHE A 110 5.14 8.95 -0.51
CA PHE A 110 6.60 8.84 -0.59
C PHE A 110 7.33 9.30 0.67
N ASN A 111 6.61 9.85 1.66
CA ASN A 111 7.22 10.18 2.94
C ASN A 111 7.38 8.94 3.82
N GLN A 112 8.63 8.53 4.05
CA GLN A 112 8.98 7.35 4.87
C GLN A 112 8.53 7.47 6.35
N PHE A 113 8.23 8.67 6.83
CA PHE A 113 7.78 8.97 8.18
C PHE A 113 6.29 9.36 8.25
N SER A 114 5.56 9.32 7.13
CA SER A 114 4.13 9.63 7.12
C SER A 114 3.34 8.70 8.04
N LEU A 115 2.41 9.30 8.80
CA LEU A 115 1.41 8.59 9.61
C LEU A 115 -0.02 8.78 9.06
N SER A 116 -0.21 9.74 8.15
CA SER A 116 -1.44 10.05 7.42
C SER A 116 -1.25 9.87 5.91
N PRO A 117 -0.76 8.73 5.41
CA PRO A 117 -0.59 8.59 3.97
C PRO A 117 -1.95 8.37 3.27
N PRO A 118 -2.01 8.56 1.94
CA PRO A 118 -3.26 8.45 1.19
C PRO A 118 -4.01 7.13 1.38
N LEU A 119 -5.33 7.22 1.34
CA LEU A 119 -6.29 6.16 1.50
C LEU A 119 -6.67 5.58 0.14
N ILE A 120 -6.57 4.25 0.01
CA ILE A 120 -7.10 3.53 -1.15
C ILE A 120 -8.52 3.10 -0.83
N VAL A 121 -9.49 3.63 -1.57
CA VAL A 121 -10.92 3.43 -1.35
C VAL A 121 -11.54 2.68 -2.53
N LYS A 122 -12.23 1.58 -2.26
CA LYS A 122 -12.96 0.82 -3.27
C LYS A 122 -14.30 0.36 -2.73
N ASN A 123 -15.37 0.58 -3.49
CA ASN A 123 -16.76 0.31 -3.05
C ASN A 123 -17.07 0.97 -1.70
N ASP A 124 -16.70 2.25 -1.57
CA ASP A 124 -16.91 3.08 -0.37
C ASP A 124 -16.26 2.55 0.92
N LYS A 125 -15.24 1.69 0.79
CA LYS A 125 -14.47 1.16 1.90
C LYS A 125 -12.99 1.46 1.71
N ILE A 126 -12.34 1.90 2.77
CA ILE A 126 -10.88 1.97 2.83
C ILE A 126 -10.36 0.53 2.86
N ILE A 127 -9.62 0.14 1.83
CA ILE A 127 -9.08 -1.21 1.69
C ILE A 127 -7.60 -1.31 2.04
N ALA A 128 -6.86 -0.20 1.92
CA ALA A 128 -5.45 -0.09 2.25
C ALA A 128 -5.03 1.38 2.32
N ARG A 129 -3.81 1.63 2.80
CA ARG A 129 -3.09 2.90 2.63
C ARG A 129 -2.01 2.75 1.56
N LEU A 130 -1.71 3.81 0.83
CA LEU A 130 -0.62 3.85 -0.14
C LEU A 130 0.59 4.54 0.50
N THR A 131 1.66 3.82 0.83
CA THR A 131 2.84 4.46 1.44
C THR A 131 4.11 3.60 1.38
N VAL A 132 5.26 4.26 1.33
CA VAL A 132 6.58 3.66 1.61
C VAL A 132 6.92 3.61 3.10
N SER A 133 6.11 4.25 3.96
CA SER A 133 6.33 4.27 5.40
C SER A 133 6.20 2.88 6.01
N LYS A 134 7.21 2.49 6.79
CA LYS A 134 7.22 1.22 7.54
C LYS A 134 6.39 1.28 8.82
N PHE A 135 5.90 2.46 9.20
CA PHE A 135 5.09 2.64 10.41
C PHE A 135 3.61 2.32 10.16
N VAL A 136 3.19 2.29 8.89
CA VAL A 136 1.84 1.93 8.49
C VAL A 136 1.80 0.46 8.08
N GLN A 137 1.07 -0.35 8.84
CA GLN A 137 0.92 -1.78 8.56
C GLN A 137 -0.19 -2.03 7.54
N GLY A 138 -0.03 -3.06 6.71
CA GLY A 138 -1.03 -3.45 5.71
C GLY A 138 -1.20 -2.46 4.56
N SER A 139 -0.19 -1.61 4.33
CA SER A 139 -0.14 -0.68 3.20
C SER A 139 0.28 -1.37 1.91
N ILE A 140 0.00 -0.70 0.80
CA ILE A 140 0.59 -0.98 -0.51
C ILE A 140 1.77 -0.02 -0.68
N ASP A 141 2.92 -0.58 -1.08
CA ASP A 141 4.12 0.20 -1.31
C ASP A 141 3.96 1.06 -2.57
N SER A 142 4.26 2.35 -2.43
CA SER A 142 4.07 3.35 -3.48
C SER A 142 5.02 3.16 -4.65
N ASN A 143 6.25 2.71 -4.40
CA ASN A 143 7.21 2.40 -5.44
C ASN A 143 6.80 1.14 -6.19
N TRP A 144 6.32 0.12 -5.47
CA TRP A 144 5.76 -1.08 -6.07
C TRP A 144 4.58 -0.71 -7.00
N LEU A 145 3.66 0.14 -6.54
CA LEU A 145 2.54 0.60 -7.37
C LEU A 145 3.04 1.29 -8.64
N LYS A 146 3.97 2.25 -8.51
CA LYS A 146 4.56 2.99 -9.64
C LYS A 146 5.20 2.08 -10.70
N SER A 147 5.92 1.04 -10.26
CA SER A 147 6.66 0.16 -11.15
C SER A 147 5.80 -0.93 -11.79
N ASN A 148 4.72 -1.35 -11.13
CA ASN A 148 3.97 -2.55 -11.54
C ASN A 148 2.59 -2.22 -12.12
N PHE A 149 2.03 -1.04 -11.85
CA PHE A 149 0.71 -0.67 -12.34
C PHE A 149 0.83 0.21 -13.59
N LYS A 150 1.39 -0.35 -14.66
CA LYS A 150 1.29 0.21 -16.02
C LYS A 150 0.63 -0.86 -16.89
N TYR A 151 -0.40 -0.45 -17.63
CA TYR A 151 -1.13 -1.35 -18.53
C TYR A 151 -0.29 -1.73 -19.74
#